data_AF-A0A965D307-F1
#
_entry.id   AF-A0A965D307-F1
#
_cell.length_a   1.000
_cell.length_b   1.000
_cell.length_c   1.000
_cell.angle_alpha   90.00
_cell.angle_beta   90.00
_cell.angle_gamma   90.00
#
_symmetry.space_group_name_H-M   'P 1'
#
loop_
_entity.id
_entity.type
_entity.pdbx_description
1 polymer ?
#
loop_
_entity_poly.entity_id
_entity_poly.type
_entity_poly.pdbx_seq_one_letter_code
_entity_poly.pdbx_strand_id
1 'polypeptide(L)' 'MMGYTPSQGGMGFRSIANTGEAGVQEVPHLHTHILGGRVLGRMVSRQSE' A
#
# COMPACT_ATOMS: atom_id res chain seq x y z
N MET A 1 -20.05 2.03 -6.28
CA MET A 1 -18.89 2.67 -6.93
C MET A 1 -17.65 2.20 -6.18
N MET A 2 -16.74 1.44 -6.79
CA MET A 2 -15.59 0.90 -6.07
C MET A 2 -14.75 2.05 -5.53
N GLY A 3 -14.65 2.16 -4.20
CA GLY A 3 -14.07 3.31 -3.50
C GLY A 3 -12.55 3.46 -3.64
N TYR A 4 -11.92 2.92 -4.69
CA TYR A 4 -10.47 3.01 -4.93
C TYR A 4 -10.08 4.08 -5.96
N THR A 5 -10.95 4.51 -6.89
CA THR A 5 -10.55 5.45 -7.95
C THR A 5 -10.66 6.92 -7.48
N PRO A 6 -9.55 7.64 -7.23
CA PRO A 6 -9.63 9.02 -6.71
C PRO A 6 -10.32 9.97 -7.68
N SER A 7 -10.09 9.79 -8.99
CA SER A 7 -10.68 10.63 -10.05
C SER A 7 -12.18 10.43 -10.25
N GLN A 8 -12.79 9.43 -9.59
CA GLN A 8 -14.21 9.11 -9.69
C GLN A 8 -14.90 9.11 -8.32
N GLY A 9 -14.41 9.88 -7.36
CA GLY A 9 -15.02 10.01 -6.03
C GLY A 9 -14.72 8.85 -5.07
N GLY A 10 -13.78 7.97 -5.40
CA GLY A 10 -13.24 6.97 -4.48
C GLY A 10 -12.23 7.55 -3.49
N MET A 11 -12.01 6.87 -2.37
CA MET A 11 -11.08 7.30 -1.31
C MET A 11 -9.60 6.98 -1.61
N GLY A 12 -9.31 6.47 -2.80
CA GLY A 12 -7.97 6.08 -3.22
C GLY A 12 -7.53 4.70 -2.73
N PHE A 13 -6.26 4.40 -2.97
CA PHE A 13 -5.60 3.16 -2.59
C PHE A 13 -4.11 3.39 -2.33
N ARG A 14 -3.44 2.39 -1.76
CA ARG A 14 -1.98 2.29 -1.68
C ARG A 14 -1.51 1.14 -2.55
N SER A 15 -0.49 1.39 -3.36
CA SER A 15 0.26 0.36 -4.09
C SER A 15 1.55 0.07 -3.32
N ILE A 16 1.85 -1.21 -3.04
CA ILE A 16 3.05 -1.64 -2.31
C ILE A 16 3.74 -2.75 -3.11
N ALA A 17 5.02 -2.56 -3.42
CA ALA A 17 5.90 -3.62 -3.89
C ALA A 17 6.93 -3.94 -2.79
N ASN A 18 6.93 -5.19 -2.32
CA ASN A 18 7.91 -5.71 -1.38
C ASN A 18 9.11 -6.26 -2.16
N THR A 19 10.31 -5.72 -1.90
CA THR A 19 11.51 -6.06 -2.69
C THR A 19 12.64 -6.53 -1.78
N GLY A 20 13.16 -7.73 -2.05
CA GLY A 20 14.28 -8.31 -1.31
C GLY A 20 13.98 -8.59 0.17
N GLU A 21 15.03 -8.89 0.92
CA GLU A 21 14.93 -9.29 2.33
C GLU A 21 14.39 -8.18 3.23
N ALA A 22 14.93 -6.96 3.10
CA ALA A 22 14.49 -5.81 3.90
C ALA A 22 13.04 -5.40 3.61
N GLY A 23 12.54 -5.70 2.40
CA GLY A 23 11.15 -5.49 2.01
C GLY A 23 10.23 -6.66 2.33
N VAL A 24 10.74 -7.77 2.88
CA VAL A 24 10.00 -9.00 3.18
C VAL A 24 9.31 -9.57 1.92
N GLN A 25 10.09 -9.72 0.84
CA GLN A 25 9.60 -10.37 -0.38
C GLN A 25 9.50 -11.88 -0.19
N GLU A 26 8.27 -12.40 -0.12
CA GLU A 26 8.03 -13.84 -0.01
C GLU A 26 8.08 -14.56 -1.36
N VAL A 27 7.55 -13.93 -2.42
CA VAL A 27 7.45 -14.53 -3.76
C VAL A 27 8.46 -13.86 -4.70
N PRO A 28 9.41 -14.59 -5.30
CA PRO A 28 10.58 -14.02 -5.98
C PRO A 28 10.28 -13.55 -7.42
N HIS A 29 9.16 -12.86 -7.62
CA HIS A 29 8.86 -12.12 -8.83
C HIS A 29 8.23 -10.77 -8.48
N LEU A 30 8.33 -9.81 -9.40
CA LEU A 30 7.70 -8.51 -9.23
C LEU A 30 6.18 -8.67 -9.17
N HIS A 31 5.59 -8.27 -8.04
CA HIS A 31 4.16 -8.11 -7.87
C HIS A 31 3.89 -6.87 -7.02
N THR A 32 2.66 -6.36 -7.08
CA THR A 32 2.22 -5.25 -6.22
C THR A 32 0.93 -5.62 -5.51
N HIS A 33 0.78 -5.15 -4.27
CA HIS A 33 -0.45 -5.21 -3.52
C HIS A 33 -1.19 -3.88 -3.64
N ILE A 34 -2.49 -3.94 -3.95
CA ILE A 34 -3.40 -2.79 -3.96
C ILE A 34 -4.29 -2.88 -2.74
N LEU A 35 -4.10 -1.96 -1.78
CA LEU A 35 -4.87 -1.91 -0.53
C LEU A 35 -5.76 -0.65 -0.53
N GLY A 36 -7.02 -0.79 -0.14
CA GLY A 36 -7.97 0.33 -0.12
C GLY A 36 -9.23 0.03 0.69
N GLY A 37 -10.24 0.89 0.53
CA GLY A 37 -11.56 0.75 1.20
C GLY A 37 -11.68 1.47 2.55
N ARG A 38 -10.59 2.03 3.08
CA ARG A 38 -10.56 2.87 4.29
C ARG A 38 -9.25 3.67 4.36
N VAL A 39 -9.17 4.62 5.29
CA VAL A 39 -7.89 5.27 5.66
C VAL A 39 -6.94 4.22 6.24
N LEU A 40 -5.79 4.00 5.59
CA LEU A 40 -4.83 2.93 5.92
C LEU A 40 -3.77 3.32 6.97
N GLY A 41 -3.73 4.58 7.43
CA GLY A 41 -2.72 5.06 8.37
C GLY A 41 -1.31 5.17 7.77
N ARG A 42 -0.30 5.45 8.61
CA ARG A 42 1.11 5.59 8.20
C ARG A 42 1.79 4.22 8.02
N MET A 43 2.72 4.09 7.08
CA MET A 43 3.53 2.87 6.92
C MET A 43 4.69 2.80 7.92
N VAL A 44 5.32 3.95 8.19
CA VAL A 44 6.48 4.03 9.10
C VAL A 44 6.06 4.86 10.31
N SER A 45 6.37 4.36 11.51
CA SER A 45 6.20 5.12 12.75
C SER A 45 7.19 6.28 12.77
N ARG A 46 6.78 7.40 13.37
CA ARG A 46 7.70 8.49 13.64
C ARG A 46 8.77 7.95 14.60
N GLN A 47 10.05 8.12 14.29
CA GLN A 47 11.11 7.81 15.24
C GLN A 47 10.92 8.71 16.46
N SER A 48 10.94 8.12 17.66
CA SER A 48 11.09 8.89 18.90
C SER A 48 12.51 9.43 18.96
N GLU A 49 12.64 10.71 19.32
CA GLU A 49 13.94 11.35 19.60
C GLU A 49 14.68 10.64 20.74
#